data_AF-A0A286RAE0-F1
#
_entry.id   AF-A0A286RAE0-F1
#
_cell.length_a   1.000
_cell.length_b   1.000
_cell.length_c   1.000
_cell.angle_alpha   90.00
_cell.angle_beta   90.00
_cell.angle_gamma   90.00
#
_symmetry.space_group_name_H-M   'P 1'
#
loop_
_entity.id
_entity.type
_entity.pdbx_description
1 polymer ?
#
loop_
_entity_poly.entity_id
_entity_poly.type
_entity_poly.pdbx_seq_one_letter_code
_entity_poly.pdbx_strand_id
1 'polypeptide(L)'
;MIHPGTTLMQTVTRPRLSPAGKRGGFSLLEVLIAMFILTVGMLGIAAVVVIGNMSAMRALIADRTATVGRNALAEVRVREWLDPVRWLTVQGAPVVSSRDQPLPLGEAFCIDPLYIAQINNQQGAVPNARSADLGRFPYNPPGTAVSMVRISVNIAANPALPANIQAILMNPQIWQRLVVGEDDLVFDPSRLSRPRLLFRTDTGAAVPLPTLPGDTASGNPLYADYQGMYSWMVTVVPQVPRIPSGTQKYLVSAVVFRDRSFLWRDDPTAEVPGERVATANFLGGGDLRLSIPASLVTDAAQAEEYLKIPEGQYILLAGRAVISNNPPLMQNVFLWYRVVAAGDVINQNQNYFREVTVAGPDWNIAWCLRTNNDTDGDGVPVETQAVLCTNVYGVYTEVIDPEVLSRSSFPAR
;
A
#
# COMPACT_ATOMS: atom_id res chain seq x y z
N MET A 1 83.52 -37.86 -47.32
CA MET A 1 82.80 -39.14 -47.45
C MET A 1 81.54 -38.87 -48.24
N ILE A 2 81.55 -39.31 -49.49
CA ILE A 2 80.51 -39.09 -50.49
C ILE A 2 79.63 -40.34 -50.45
N HIS A 3 78.35 -40.20 -50.08
CA HIS A 3 77.36 -41.25 -50.25
C HIS A 3 76.29 -40.83 -51.26
N PRO A 4 76.06 -41.64 -52.30
CA PRO A 4 75.18 -41.31 -53.40
C PRO A 4 73.75 -41.81 -53.16
N GLY A 5 72.81 -41.10 -53.78
CA GLY A 5 71.68 -41.71 -54.46
C GLY A 5 70.56 -42.27 -53.61
N THR A 6 69.41 -41.58 -53.61
CA THR A 6 68.15 -42.26 -53.94
C THR A 6 67.13 -41.21 -54.41
N THR A 7 67.05 -41.03 -55.72
CA THR A 7 66.01 -40.22 -56.37
C THR A 7 64.69 -41.00 -56.27
N LEU A 8 63.90 -40.70 -55.23
CA LEU A 8 62.54 -41.21 -55.10
C LEU A 8 61.69 -40.60 -56.20
N MET A 9 61.25 -41.46 -57.12
CA MET A 9 60.26 -41.17 -58.15
C MET A 9 58.96 -40.77 -57.45
N GLN A 10 58.74 -39.46 -57.29
CA GLN A 10 57.55 -38.90 -56.68
C GLN A 10 56.38 -39.10 -57.65
N THR A 11 55.67 -40.22 -57.49
CA THR A 11 54.41 -40.48 -58.19
C THR A 11 53.44 -39.37 -57.85
N VAL A 12 53.24 -38.45 -58.81
CA VAL A 12 52.24 -37.39 -58.74
C VAL A 12 50.86 -38.06 -58.77
N THR A 13 50.36 -38.45 -57.60
CA THR A 13 48.96 -38.80 -57.39
C THR A 13 48.15 -37.54 -57.63
N ARG A 14 47.57 -37.44 -58.83
CA ARG A 14 46.60 -36.41 -59.17
C ARG A 14 45.50 -36.39 -58.09
N PRO A 15 45.16 -35.23 -57.52
CA PRO A 15 44.06 -35.13 -56.56
C PRO A 15 42.81 -35.67 -57.24
N ARG A 16 42.28 -36.78 -56.73
CA ARG A 16 40.97 -37.27 -57.14
C ARG A 16 39.98 -36.17 -56.74
N LEU A 17 39.43 -35.50 -57.75
CA LEU A 17 38.24 -34.67 -57.58
C LEU A 17 37.19 -35.54 -56.93
N SER A 18 36.96 -35.32 -55.63
CA SER A 18 35.83 -35.89 -54.92
C SER A 18 34.58 -35.61 -55.77
N PRO A 19 33.71 -36.61 -56.02
CA PRO A 19 32.50 -36.40 -56.80
C PRO A 19 31.81 -35.16 -56.24
N ALA A 20 31.50 -34.21 -57.13
CA ALA A 20 30.83 -32.97 -56.78
C ALA A 20 29.64 -33.34 -55.91
N GLY A 21 29.76 -33.06 -54.59
CA GLY A 21 28.73 -33.42 -53.63
C GLY A 21 27.42 -32.86 -54.14
N LYS A 22 26.40 -33.73 -54.29
CA LYS A 22 25.05 -33.32 -54.68
C LYS A 22 24.70 -32.10 -53.83
N ARG A 23 24.65 -30.92 -54.46
CA ARG A 23 24.16 -29.70 -53.80
C ARG A 23 22.68 -29.94 -53.56
N GLY A 24 22.33 -30.37 -52.36
CA GLY A 24 20.93 -30.45 -51.94
C GLY A 24 20.36 -29.05 -51.99
N GLY A 25 19.41 -28.79 -52.90
CA GLY A 25 18.62 -27.57 -52.85
C GLY A 25 17.73 -27.64 -51.62
N PHE A 26 17.72 -26.57 -50.81
CA PHE A 26 16.76 -26.44 -49.71
C PHE A 26 15.35 -26.42 -50.28
N SER A 27 14.46 -27.26 -49.76
CA SER A 27 13.07 -27.26 -50.19
C SER A 27 12.40 -25.96 -49.71
N LEU A 28 11.55 -25.36 -50.55
CA LEU A 28 10.77 -24.17 -50.19
C LEU A 28 9.92 -24.43 -48.94
N LEU A 29 9.44 -25.67 -48.76
CA LEU A 29 8.71 -26.09 -47.56
C LEU A 29 9.60 -26.05 -46.31
N GLU A 30 10.87 -26.44 -46.43
CA GLU A 30 11.84 -26.45 -45.35
C GLU A 30 12.18 -25.01 -44.89
N VAL A 31 12.30 -24.08 -45.85
CA VAL A 31 12.49 -22.66 -45.56
C VAL A 31 11.26 -22.05 -44.90
N LEU A 32 10.04 -22.39 -45.36
CA LEU A 32 8.81 -21.88 -44.74
C LEU A 32 8.62 -22.40 -43.31
N ILE A 33 8.91 -23.68 -43.06
CA ILE A 33 8.87 -24.25 -41.70
C ILE A 33 9.93 -23.57 -40.83
N ALA A 34 11.15 -23.35 -41.35
CA ALA A 34 12.19 -22.64 -40.62
C ALA A 34 11.77 -21.20 -40.27
N MET A 35 11.19 -20.45 -41.21
CA MET A 35 10.69 -19.10 -40.95
C MET A 35 9.55 -19.10 -39.93
N PHE A 36 8.61 -20.05 -40.01
CA PHE A 36 7.51 -20.17 -39.06
C PHE A 36 8.01 -20.48 -37.64
N ILE A 37 8.93 -21.43 -37.48
CA ILE A 37 9.54 -21.75 -36.18
C ILE A 37 10.29 -20.52 -35.63
N LEU A 38 10.99 -19.78 -36.49
CA LEU A 38 11.72 -18.58 -36.12
C LEU A 38 10.77 -17.47 -35.65
N THR A 39 9.66 -17.21 -36.35
CA THR A 39 8.69 -16.18 -35.95
C THR A 39 7.98 -16.54 -34.64
N VAL A 40 7.54 -17.79 -34.47
CA VAL A 40 6.94 -18.26 -33.21
C VAL A 40 7.95 -18.21 -32.07
N GLY A 41 9.21 -18.60 -32.33
CA GLY A 41 10.29 -18.54 -31.35
C GLY A 41 10.59 -17.11 -30.89
N MET A 42 10.68 -16.15 -31.81
CA MET A 42 10.88 -14.74 -31.48
C MET A 42 9.68 -14.14 -30.72
N LEU A 43 8.44 -14.51 -31.09
CA LEU A 43 7.24 -14.08 -30.37
C LEU A 43 7.22 -14.62 -28.93
N GLY A 44 7.62 -15.88 -28.74
CA GLY A 44 7.74 -16.49 -27.40
C GLY A 44 8.74 -15.76 -26.51
N ILE A 45 9.92 -15.41 -27.04
CA ILE A 45 10.94 -14.66 -26.29
C ILE A 45 10.41 -13.27 -25.91
N ALA A 46 9.73 -12.56 -26.84
CA ALA A 46 9.15 -11.25 -26.55
C ALA A 46 8.11 -11.29 -25.42
N ALA A 47 7.25 -12.31 -25.38
CA ALA A 47 6.27 -12.49 -24.32
C ALA A 47 6.93 -12.76 -22.94
N VAL A 48 7.97 -13.60 -22.92
CA VAL A 48 8.70 -13.92 -21.67
C VAL A 48 9.37 -12.68 -21.08
N VAL A 49 9.91 -11.77 -21.92
CA VAL A 49 10.52 -10.52 -21.44
C VAL A 49 9.50 -9.65 -20.70
N VAL A 50 8.29 -9.50 -21.24
CA VAL A 50 7.22 -8.69 -20.62
C VAL A 50 6.77 -9.30 -19.29
N ILE A 51 6.55 -10.62 -19.25
CA ILE A 51 6.15 -11.34 -18.02
C ILE A 51 7.27 -11.29 -16.97
N GLY A 52 8.53 -11.45 -17.39
CA GLY A 52 9.71 -11.34 -16.53
C GLY A 52 9.83 -9.96 -15.88
N ASN A 53 9.62 -8.89 -16.65
CA ASN A 53 9.65 -7.53 -16.12
C ASN A 53 8.51 -7.25 -15.13
N MET A 54 7.28 -7.70 -15.44
CA MET A 54 6.15 -7.53 -14.51
C MET A 54 6.36 -8.30 -13.20
N SER A 55 6.88 -9.53 -13.26
CA SER A 55 7.14 -10.33 -12.06
C SER A 55 8.29 -9.74 -11.23
N ALA A 56 9.36 -9.27 -11.87
CA ALA A 56 10.44 -8.55 -11.19
C ALA A 56 9.95 -7.26 -10.52
N MET A 57 9.12 -6.47 -11.20
CA MET A 57 8.55 -5.24 -10.63
C MET A 57 7.65 -5.53 -9.43
N ARG A 58 6.80 -6.56 -9.50
CA ARG A 58 5.96 -7.00 -8.36
C ARG A 58 6.81 -7.46 -7.18
N ALA A 59 7.88 -8.21 -7.43
CA ALA A 59 8.81 -8.65 -6.39
C ALA A 59 9.50 -7.47 -5.71
N LEU A 60 9.94 -6.47 -6.48
CA LEU A 60 10.56 -5.25 -5.95
C LEU A 60 9.58 -4.42 -5.12
N ILE A 61 8.35 -4.23 -5.60
CA ILE A 61 7.30 -3.54 -4.83
C ILE A 61 7.07 -4.27 -3.51
N ALA A 62 6.99 -5.60 -3.52
CA ALA A 62 6.78 -6.38 -2.31
C ALA A 62 7.95 -6.27 -1.32
N ASP A 63 9.20 -6.35 -1.79
CA ASP A 63 10.40 -6.22 -0.95
C ASP A 63 10.53 -4.81 -0.33
N ARG A 64 10.26 -3.78 -1.13
CA ARG A 64 10.26 -2.39 -0.68
C ARG A 64 9.16 -2.12 0.34
N THR A 65 7.95 -2.57 0.04
CA THR A 65 6.82 -2.50 0.97
C THR A 65 7.16 -3.19 2.30
N ALA A 66 7.84 -4.34 2.28
CA ALA A 66 8.28 -5.07 3.46
C ALA A 66 9.38 -4.36 4.26
N THR A 67 10.27 -3.66 3.58
CA THR A 67 11.29 -2.86 4.24
C THR A 67 10.69 -1.61 4.89
N VAL A 68 9.84 -0.87 4.17
CA VAL A 68 9.14 0.32 4.68
C VAL A 68 8.25 -0.04 5.87
N GLY A 69 7.48 -1.13 5.78
CA GLY A 69 6.59 -1.54 6.86
C GLY A 69 7.31 -1.92 8.15
N ARG A 70 8.42 -2.67 8.06
CA ARG A 70 9.25 -3.01 9.23
C ARG A 70 9.91 -1.77 9.83
N ASN A 71 10.43 -0.88 8.98
CA ASN A 71 11.03 0.37 9.43
C ASN A 71 9.99 1.28 10.10
N ALA A 72 8.76 1.35 9.56
CA ALA A 72 7.66 2.10 10.15
C ALA A 72 7.31 1.62 11.57
N LEU A 73 7.20 0.31 11.77
CA LEU A 73 6.98 -0.26 13.12
C LEU A 73 8.13 0.05 14.09
N ALA A 74 9.38 -0.03 13.61
CA ALA A 74 10.54 0.35 14.40
C ALA A 74 10.51 1.84 14.77
N GLU A 75 10.16 2.71 13.82
CA GLU A 75 10.05 4.16 14.00
C GLU A 75 8.98 4.52 15.05
N VAL A 76 7.81 3.88 14.96
CA VAL A 76 6.70 4.02 15.92
C VAL A 76 7.15 3.70 17.34
N ARG A 77 7.97 2.65 17.52
CA ARG A 77 8.53 2.27 18.81
C ARG A 77 9.60 3.25 19.29
N VAL A 78 10.60 3.53 18.45
CA VAL A 78 11.75 4.38 18.80
C VAL A 78 11.33 5.80 19.15
N ARG A 79 10.33 6.34 18.44
CA ARG A 79 9.81 7.69 18.68
C ARG A 79 8.66 7.74 19.67
N GLU A 80 8.26 6.59 20.22
CA GLU A 80 7.18 6.46 21.20
C GLU A 80 5.87 7.07 20.69
N TRP A 81 5.51 6.80 19.43
CA TRP A 81 4.27 7.31 18.83
C TRP A 81 3.02 6.77 19.50
N LEU A 82 3.16 5.69 20.25
CA LEU A 82 2.10 5.08 21.03
C LEU A 82 1.94 5.70 22.43
N ASP A 83 2.75 6.72 22.80
CA ASP A 83 2.58 7.46 24.04
C ASP A 83 1.41 8.48 23.92
N PRO A 84 0.30 8.30 24.68
CA PRO A 84 -0.88 9.15 24.58
C PRO A 84 -0.60 10.63 24.83
N VAL A 85 0.40 10.97 25.65
CA VAL A 85 0.76 12.38 25.95
C VAL A 85 1.24 13.12 24.71
N ARG A 86 1.72 12.39 23.70
CA ARG A 86 2.16 12.97 22.43
C ARG A 86 1.03 13.08 21.42
N TRP A 87 -0.15 12.55 21.68
CA TRP A 87 -1.20 12.54 20.67
C TRP A 87 -1.89 13.89 20.56
N LEU A 88 -2.06 14.30 19.31
CA LEU A 88 -2.70 15.56 18.95
C LEU A 88 -3.94 15.26 18.11
N THR A 89 -5.01 15.99 18.37
CA THR A 89 -6.16 16.04 17.47
C THR A 89 -5.75 16.71 16.16
N VAL A 90 -6.62 16.66 15.16
CA VAL A 90 -6.39 17.33 13.87
C VAL A 90 -6.35 18.86 13.98
N GLN A 91 -6.89 19.40 15.07
CA GLN A 91 -6.80 20.81 15.47
C GLN A 91 -5.64 21.07 16.43
N GLY A 92 -4.75 20.11 16.67
CA GLY A 92 -3.56 20.25 17.51
C GLY A 92 -3.79 20.40 19.01
N ALA A 93 -4.98 20.06 19.50
CA ALA A 93 -5.22 19.92 20.93
C ALA A 93 -4.67 18.55 21.40
N PRO A 94 -4.19 18.42 22.64
CA PRO A 94 -3.88 17.11 23.20
C PRO A 94 -5.13 16.20 23.18
N VAL A 95 -4.96 14.95 22.75
CA VAL A 95 -6.07 13.96 22.76
C VAL A 95 -6.44 13.56 24.18
N VAL A 96 -5.42 13.39 25.03
CA VAL A 96 -5.59 13.17 26.47
C VAL A 96 -5.06 14.38 27.24
N SER A 97 -5.79 14.76 28.29
CA SER A 97 -5.45 15.93 29.11
C SER A 97 -4.30 15.67 30.09
N SER A 98 -4.09 14.41 30.48
CA SER A 98 -2.98 13.97 31.31
C SER A 98 -2.57 12.53 30.99
N ARG A 99 -1.34 12.17 31.38
CA ARG A 99 -0.74 10.84 31.17
C ARG A 99 -1.52 9.72 31.86
N ASP A 100 -2.15 10.02 32.99
CA ASP A 100 -2.84 9.03 33.82
C ASP A 100 -4.29 8.81 33.37
N GLN A 101 -4.78 9.58 32.38
CA GLN A 101 -6.09 9.30 31.81
C GLN A 101 -6.01 8.00 30.99
N PRO A 102 -6.81 6.98 31.33
CA PRO A 102 -6.91 5.81 30.51
C PRO A 102 -7.39 6.24 29.12
N LEU A 103 -6.86 5.60 28.07
CA LEU A 103 -7.46 5.70 26.76
C LEU A 103 -8.96 5.39 26.88
N PRO A 104 -9.84 6.13 26.18
CA PRO A 104 -11.24 5.75 26.05
C PRO A 104 -11.31 4.25 25.77
N LEU A 105 -12.02 3.53 26.65
CA LEU A 105 -11.93 2.07 26.83
C LEU A 105 -11.87 1.32 25.51
N GLY A 106 -10.67 0.83 25.16
CA GLY A 106 -10.48 -0.04 23.99
C GLY A 106 -10.97 0.59 22.69
N GLU A 107 -10.85 1.91 22.51
CA GLU A 107 -11.10 2.51 21.21
C GLU A 107 -9.94 2.25 20.26
N ALA A 108 -10.28 1.97 18.99
CA ALA A 108 -9.31 1.97 17.91
C ALA A 108 -9.03 3.41 17.45
N PHE A 109 -7.82 3.65 16.97
CA PHE A 109 -7.40 4.93 16.41
C PHE A 109 -6.38 4.73 15.29
N CYS A 110 -6.21 5.75 14.44
CA CYS A 110 -5.12 5.78 13.46
C CYS A 110 -4.22 7.00 13.67
N ILE A 111 -2.92 6.78 13.53
CA ILE A 111 -1.90 7.83 13.52
C ILE A 111 -1.56 8.13 12.07
N ASP A 112 -1.95 9.30 11.60
CA ASP A 112 -1.85 9.66 10.19
C ASP A 112 -1.52 11.15 9.98
N PRO A 113 -0.34 11.58 10.42
CA PRO A 113 0.01 12.98 10.48
C PRO A 113 0.23 13.60 9.08
N LEU A 114 0.69 12.81 8.10
CA LEU A 114 0.87 13.30 6.74
C LEU A 114 -0.46 13.59 6.06
N TYR A 115 -1.47 12.72 6.19
CA TYR A 115 -2.78 13.00 5.63
C TYR A 115 -3.39 14.26 6.25
N ILE A 116 -3.32 14.40 7.58
CA ILE A 116 -3.77 15.62 8.28
C ILE A 116 -3.07 16.87 7.71
N ALA A 117 -1.74 16.83 7.57
CA ALA A 117 -0.96 17.96 7.08
C ALA A 117 -1.29 18.32 5.63
N GLN A 118 -1.46 17.32 4.75
CA GLN A 118 -1.81 17.53 3.34
C GLN A 118 -3.19 18.19 3.20
N ILE A 119 -4.22 17.64 3.87
CA ILE A 119 -5.58 18.17 3.78
C ILE A 119 -5.68 19.58 4.38
N ASN A 120 -5.02 19.83 5.52
CA ASN A 120 -5.00 21.16 6.12
C ASN A 120 -4.32 22.21 5.23
N ASN A 121 -3.29 21.83 4.47
CA ASN A 121 -2.57 22.74 3.57
C ASN A 121 -3.35 23.03 2.27
N GLN A 122 -4.14 22.07 1.76
CA GLN A 122 -4.89 22.23 0.52
C GLN A 122 -6.04 23.25 0.62
N GLN A 123 -6.65 23.43 1.79
CA GLN A 123 -8.02 23.97 1.86
C GLN A 123 -8.20 25.37 2.45
N GLY A 124 -7.13 26.14 2.69
CA GLY A 124 -7.23 27.56 3.09
C GLY A 124 -8.26 27.84 4.20
N ALA A 125 -7.89 27.66 5.47
CA ALA A 125 -8.78 27.78 6.65
C ALA A 125 -9.99 26.82 6.60
N VAL A 126 -9.78 25.59 7.08
CA VAL A 126 -10.79 24.55 7.22
C VAL A 126 -11.94 25.05 8.14
N PRO A 127 -13.20 25.19 7.67
CA PRO A 127 -14.33 25.51 8.54
C PRO A 127 -14.49 24.43 9.62
N ASN A 128 -14.85 24.83 10.85
CA ASN A 128 -14.95 23.94 12.03
C ASN A 128 -15.68 22.59 11.77
N ALA A 129 -16.68 22.56 10.90
CA ALA A 129 -17.42 21.35 10.53
C ALA A 129 -16.55 20.26 9.86
N ARG A 130 -15.55 20.63 9.05
CA ARG A 130 -14.65 19.69 8.36
C ARG A 130 -13.61 19.06 9.29
N SER A 131 -13.33 19.72 10.41
CA SER A 131 -12.36 19.23 11.39
C SER A 131 -12.87 17.99 12.13
N ALA A 132 -14.21 17.80 12.19
CA ALA A 132 -14.81 16.58 12.74
C ALA A 132 -14.62 15.37 11.80
N ASP A 133 -14.76 15.57 10.48
CA ASP A 133 -14.57 14.51 9.47
C ASP A 133 -13.10 14.13 9.33
N LEU A 134 -12.19 15.11 9.31
CA LEU A 134 -10.75 14.85 9.22
C LEU A 134 -10.22 14.09 10.45
N GLY A 135 -10.83 14.32 11.61
CA GLY A 135 -10.52 13.62 12.88
C GLY A 135 -10.98 12.16 12.94
N ARG A 136 -11.49 11.59 11.84
CA ARG A 136 -11.94 10.21 11.75
C ARG A 136 -11.31 9.49 10.57
N PHE A 137 -11.06 8.19 10.73
CA PHE A 137 -10.64 7.27 9.66
C PHE A 137 -11.56 6.04 9.61
N PRO A 138 -12.07 5.66 8.42
CA PRO A 138 -12.13 6.51 7.23
C PRO A 138 -12.85 7.83 7.56
N TYR A 139 -12.72 8.84 6.70
CA TYR A 139 -13.59 10.00 6.84
C TYR A 139 -15.06 9.52 6.94
N ASN A 140 -15.85 10.18 7.78
CA ASN A 140 -17.22 9.76 8.10
C ASN A 140 -18.23 10.63 7.33
N PRO A 141 -18.75 10.22 6.14
CA PRO A 141 -19.96 10.85 5.62
C PRO A 141 -21.15 10.45 6.51
N PRO A 142 -22.18 11.31 6.62
CA PRO A 142 -22.83 11.70 7.87
C PRO A 142 -23.22 10.54 8.81
N GLY A 143 -22.36 10.27 9.80
CA GLY A 143 -22.73 9.71 11.10
C GLY A 143 -23.01 8.20 11.19
N THR A 144 -23.02 7.47 10.08
CA THR A 144 -23.33 6.03 10.07
C THR A 144 -22.10 5.14 9.98
N ALA A 145 -20.98 5.64 9.47
CA ALA A 145 -19.78 4.82 9.28
C ALA A 145 -19.07 4.50 10.60
N VAL A 146 -18.70 3.23 10.77
CA VAL A 146 -17.74 2.78 11.78
C VAL A 146 -16.40 3.41 11.43
N SER A 147 -15.89 4.22 12.34
CA SER A 147 -14.64 4.95 12.19
C SER A 147 -13.82 4.91 13.46
N MET A 148 -12.53 5.07 13.31
CA MET A 148 -11.57 5.24 14.39
C MET A 148 -11.15 6.71 14.48
N VAL A 149 -10.70 7.16 15.65
CA VAL A 149 -10.17 8.52 15.79
C VAL A 149 -8.91 8.64 14.95
N ARG A 150 -8.80 9.66 14.09
CA ARG A 150 -7.55 10.02 13.42
C ARG A 150 -6.80 11.04 14.26
N ILE A 151 -5.55 10.72 14.58
CA ILE A 151 -4.66 11.54 15.40
C ILE A 151 -3.35 11.83 14.68
N SER A 152 -2.67 12.88 15.15
CA SER A 152 -1.29 13.18 14.85
C SER A 152 -0.43 13.01 16.11
N VAL A 153 0.89 13.19 15.99
CA VAL A 153 1.84 13.11 17.09
C VAL A 153 2.58 14.42 17.28
N ASN A 154 2.87 14.77 18.53
CA ASN A 154 3.68 15.91 18.89
C ASN A 154 5.15 15.53 18.78
N ILE A 155 5.83 16.12 17.79
CA ILE A 155 7.27 15.96 17.57
C ILE A 155 8.07 17.20 18.03
N ALA A 156 7.40 18.22 18.57
CA ALA A 156 8.07 19.41 19.06
C ALA A 156 8.81 19.12 20.37
N ALA A 157 10.04 19.63 20.51
CA ALA A 157 10.81 19.52 21.75
C ALA A 157 10.17 20.26 22.94
N ASN A 158 9.23 21.20 22.69
CA ASN A 158 8.54 21.95 23.74
C ASN A 158 7.02 22.04 23.47
N PRO A 159 6.18 21.31 24.22
CA PRO A 159 4.73 21.34 24.08
C PRO A 159 4.07 22.64 24.57
N ALA A 160 4.80 23.54 25.23
CA ALA A 160 4.24 24.74 25.87
C ALA A 160 3.96 25.92 24.92
N LEU A 161 4.22 25.79 23.61
CA LEU A 161 3.99 26.86 22.62
C LEU A 161 2.94 26.42 21.59
N PRO A 162 1.64 26.70 21.81
CA PRO A 162 0.53 26.29 20.94
C PRO A 162 0.70 26.72 19.47
N ALA A 163 1.31 27.89 19.22
CA ALA A 163 1.57 28.39 17.87
C ALA A 163 2.51 27.47 17.07
N ASN A 164 3.47 26.82 17.73
CA ASN A 164 4.43 25.93 17.07
C ASN A 164 3.80 24.57 16.73
N ILE A 165 2.83 24.12 17.54
CA ILE A 165 2.14 22.85 17.32
C ILE A 165 1.33 22.90 16.03
N GLN A 166 0.57 23.99 15.80
CA GLN A 166 -0.17 24.19 14.55
C GLN A 166 0.77 24.24 13.34
N ALA A 167 1.87 24.98 13.44
CA ALA A 167 2.84 25.09 12.36
C ALA A 167 3.44 23.73 11.97
N ILE A 168 3.70 22.85 12.94
CA ILE A 168 4.21 21.50 12.68
C ILE A 168 3.12 20.60 12.07
N LEU A 169 1.90 20.62 12.63
CA LEU A 169 0.79 19.82 12.11
C LEU A 169 0.41 20.18 10.67
N MET A 170 0.56 21.44 10.31
CA MET A 170 0.25 21.94 8.96
C MET A 170 1.43 21.86 8.00
N ASN A 171 2.61 21.41 8.44
CA ASN A 171 3.79 21.35 7.58
C ASN A 171 3.97 19.96 6.95
N PRO A 172 3.51 19.74 5.70
CA PRO A 172 3.62 18.44 5.06
C PRO A 172 5.07 18.00 4.84
N GLN A 173 6.02 18.93 4.70
CA GLN A 173 7.42 18.59 4.45
C GLN A 173 8.07 17.89 5.64
N ILE A 174 7.70 18.27 6.87
CA ILE A 174 8.18 17.60 8.08
C ILE A 174 7.65 16.17 8.12
N TRP A 175 6.36 15.98 7.85
CA TRP A 175 5.75 14.65 7.86
C TRP A 175 6.22 13.79 6.71
N GLN A 176 6.48 14.36 5.53
CA GLN A 176 7.08 13.63 4.44
C GLN A 176 8.42 13.01 4.85
N ARG A 177 9.26 13.71 5.62
CA ARG A 177 10.53 13.12 6.11
C ARG A 177 10.35 12.00 7.14
N LEU A 178 9.22 11.96 7.85
CA LEU A 178 9.01 11.00 8.93
C LEU A 178 8.20 9.77 8.51
N VAL A 179 7.25 9.93 7.60
CA VAL A 179 6.32 8.86 7.19
C VAL A 179 6.45 8.43 5.73
N VAL A 180 7.39 9.00 4.98
CA VAL A 180 7.72 8.54 3.62
C VAL A 180 8.98 7.69 3.71
N GLY A 181 8.97 6.54 3.05
CA GLY A 181 10.16 5.69 2.94
C GLY A 181 11.22 6.37 2.07
N GLU A 182 12.41 6.60 2.63
CA GLU A 182 13.53 7.23 1.93
C GLU A 182 14.34 6.25 1.04
N ASP A 183 13.97 4.96 1.01
CA ASP A 183 14.68 3.93 0.25
C ASP A 183 13.91 3.58 -1.04
N ASP A 184 13.96 4.50 -2.00
CA ASP A 184 13.30 4.34 -3.29
C ASP A 184 14.30 4.04 -4.42
N LEU A 185 13.92 3.11 -5.30
CA LEU A 185 14.70 2.79 -6.50
C LEU A 185 14.12 3.53 -7.67
N VAL A 186 14.99 4.18 -8.45
CA VAL A 186 14.56 4.80 -9.70
C VAL A 186 14.54 3.75 -10.79
N PHE A 187 13.36 3.65 -11.42
CA PHE A 187 13.14 2.90 -12.63
C PHE A 187 13.20 3.86 -13.81
N ASP A 188 14.02 3.54 -14.79
CA ASP A 188 13.95 4.18 -16.10
C ASP A 188 13.00 3.32 -16.96
N PRO A 189 11.75 3.76 -17.22
CA PRO A 189 10.81 2.97 -18.01
C PRO A 189 11.23 2.86 -19.48
N SER A 190 12.12 3.73 -19.96
CA SER A 190 12.57 3.74 -21.35
C SER A 190 13.69 2.74 -21.62
N ARG A 191 14.37 2.26 -20.56
CA ARG A 191 15.49 1.33 -20.66
C ARG A 191 15.17 0.09 -19.84
N LEU A 192 15.44 -1.10 -20.39
CA LEU A 192 15.47 -2.38 -19.63
C LEU A 192 16.65 -2.41 -18.63
N SER A 193 16.84 -1.31 -17.91
CA SER A 193 17.92 -1.09 -16.97
C SER A 193 17.51 -1.64 -15.62
N ARG A 194 18.51 -2.17 -14.91
CA ARG A 194 18.31 -2.61 -13.53
C ARG A 194 17.88 -1.40 -12.68
N PRO A 195 17.07 -1.59 -11.64
CA PRO A 195 16.76 -0.53 -10.69
C PRO A 195 18.04 0.08 -10.13
N ARG A 196 18.06 1.40 -9.97
CA ARG A 196 19.22 2.14 -9.47
C ARG A 196 18.85 2.97 -8.25
N LEU A 197 19.80 3.17 -7.36
CA LEU A 197 19.64 4.09 -6.24
C LEU A 197 19.77 5.52 -6.77
N LEU A 198 18.85 6.39 -6.38
CA LEU A 198 18.96 7.81 -6.68
C LEU A 198 19.80 8.47 -5.60
N PHE A 199 20.67 9.40 -5.97
CA PHE A 199 21.43 10.21 -5.04
C PHE A 199 21.21 11.67 -5.35
N ARG A 200 21.03 12.49 -4.32
CA ARG A 200 21.04 13.93 -4.48
C ARG A 200 22.48 14.41 -4.43
N THR A 201 22.84 15.24 -5.39
CA THR A 201 24.20 15.77 -5.51
C THR A 201 24.36 17.10 -4.77
N ASP A 202 25.60 17.55 -4.62
CA ASP A 202 25.95 18.89 -4.11
C ASP A 202 25.35 20.04 -4.92
N THR A 203 25.00 19.80 -6.19
CA THR A 203 24.26 20.75 -7.03
C THR A 203 22.73 20.70 -6.83
N GLY A 204 22.24 19.80 -5.97
CA GLY A 204 20.81 19.56 -5.76
C GLY A 204 20.14 18.69 -6.84
N ALA A 205 20.88 18.26 -7.87
CA ALA A 205 20.38 17.37 -8.91
C ALA A 205 20.28 15.92 -8.40
N ALA A 206 19.33 15.17 -8.93
CA ALA A 206 19.21 13.74 -8.66
C ALA A 206 19.99 12.94 -9.72
N VAL A 207 20.89 12.06 -9.29
CA VAL A 207 21.71 11.22 -10.17
C VAL A 207 21.53 9.75 -9.78
N PRO A 208 21.13 8.88 -10.73
CA PRO A 208 21.04 7.45 -10.48
C PRO A 208 22.44 6.81 -10.48
N LEU A 209 22.74 6.00 -9.46
CA LEU A 209 23.99 5.26 -9.36
C LEU A 209 23.76 3.73 -9.50
N PRO A 210 24.62 3.03 -10.25
CA PRO A 210 25.74 3.56 -11.05
C PRO A 210 25.26 4.34 -12.28
N THR A 211 26.01 5.38 -12.66
CA THR A 211 25.74 6.17 -13.89
C THR A 211 25.98 5.31 -15.12
N LEU A 212 25.06 5.33 -16.07
CA LEU A 212 25.20 4.64 -17.36
C LEU A 212 25.77 5.60 -18.43
N PRO A 213 26.36 5.08 -19.51
CA PRO A 213 26.76 5.91 -20.65
C PRO A 213 25.58 6.77 -21.15
N GLY A 214 25.76 8.09 -21.16
CA GLY A 214 24.72 9.05 -21.55
C GLY A 214 24.01 9.74 -20.37
N ASP A 215 24.24 9.31 -19.13
CA ASP A 215 23.79 10.04 -17.96
C ASP A 215 24.73 11.23 -17.70
N THR A 216 24.22 12.45 -17.78
CA THR A 216 24.98 13.65 -17.40
C THR A 216 24.83 13.89 -15.90
N ALA A 217 25.67 13.24 -15.09
CA ALA A 217 25.71 13.49 -13.66
C ALA A 217 26.29 14.90 -13.39
N SER A 218 25.47 15.80 -12.87
CA SER A 218 25.92 17.08 -12.32
C SER A 218 26.18 16.91 -10.83
N GLY A 219 27.43 17.06 -10.42
CA GLY A 219 27.81 17.11 -9.01
C GLY A 219 28.17 15.78 -8.35
N ASN A 220 28.69 15.87 -7.13
CA ASN A 220 29.06 14.71 -6.32
C ASN A 220 27.85 14.18 -5.55
N PRO A 221 27.59 12.86 -5.53
CA PRO A 221 26.50 12.28 -4.74
C PRO A 221 26.74 12.53 -3.24
N LEU A 222 25.78 13.16 -2.57
CA LEU A 222 25.86 13.46 -1.14
C LEU A 222 25.08 12.46 -0.29
N TYR A 223 23.81 12.23 -0.63
CA TYR A 223 22.93 11.34 0.11
C TYR A 223 21.92 10.67 -0.82
N ALA A 224 21.37 9.53 -0.41
CA ALA A 224 20.35 8.82 -1.17
C ALA A 224 19.12 9.73 -1.32
N ASP A 225 18.65 9.90 -2.56
CA ASP A 225 17.41 10.59 -2.88
C ASP A 225 16.29 9.57 -3.05
N TYR A 226 15.06 10.01 -2.94
CA TYR A 226 13.89 9.15 -2.99
C TYR A 226 12.77 9.84 -3.76
N GLN A 227 11.95 9.06 -4.49
CA GLN A 227 10.82 9.62 -5.24
C GLN A 227 9.60 9.86 -4.35
N GLY A 228 9.63 9.32 -3.13
CA GLY A 228 8.55 9.44 -2.17
C GLY A 228 7.32 8.63 -2.53
N MET A 229 7.48 7.56 -3.32
CA MET A 229 6.38 6.70 -3.72
C MET A 229 5.75 6.00 -2.51
N TYR A 230 6.52 5.64 -1.49
CA TYR A 230 6.01 4.89 -0.35
C TYR A 230 5.77 5.79 0.85
N SER A 231 4.54 5.80 1.37
CA SER A 231 4.21 6.45 2.65
C SER A 231 3.47 5.47 3.55
N TRP A 232 3.38 5.77 4.84
CA TRP A 232 2.68 4.90 5.77
C TRP A 232 1.86 5.66 6.80
N MET A 233 0.88 4.94 7.37
CA MET A 233 0.15 5.36 8.56
C MET A 233 0.09 4.18 9.54
N VAL A 234 -0.38 4.42 10.76
CA VAL A 234 -0.55 3.37 11.76
C VAL A 234 -2.01 3.24 12.13
N THR A 235 -2.52 2.02 12.22
CA THR A 235 -3.80 1.74 12.87
C THR A 235 -3.55 0.94 14.14
N VAL A 236 -4.16 1.35 15.25
CA VAL A 236 -4.06 0.67 16.55
C VAL A 236 -5.46 0.21 16.93
N VAL A 237 -5.61 -1.11 17.10
CA VAL A 237 -6.91 -1.74 17.31
C VAL A 237 -6.83 -2.70 18.50
N PRO A 238 -7.82 -2.74 19.39
CA PRO A 238 -7.91 -3.79 20.42
C PRO A 238 -7.94 -5.18 19.78
N GLN A 239 -7.06 -6.08 20.22
CA GLN A 239 -6.96 -7.44 19.66
C GLN A 239 -8.22 -8.27 19.93
N VAL A 240 -8.73 -8.19 21.15
CA VAL A 240 -9.91 -8.96 21.60
C VAL A 240 -10.93 -7.96 22.12
N PRO A 241 -12.13 -7.90 21.54
CA PRO A 241 -13.18 -7.06 22.08
C PRO A 241 -13.59 -7.49 23.50
N ARG A 242 -14.15 -6.58 24.29
CA ARG A 242 -14.67 -6.81 25.67
C ARG A 242 -13.62 -7.00 26.77
N ILE A 243 -12.33 -6.88 26.47
CA ILE A 243 -11.29 -6.94 27.50
C ILE A 243 -11.09 -5.53 28.10
N PRO A 244 -10.98 -5.38 29.43
CA PRO A 244 -10.67 -4.10 30.05
C PRO A 244 -9.34 -3.52 29.54
N SER A 245 -9.25 -2.19 29.42
CA SER A 245 -8.09 -1.50 28.84
C SER A 245 -6.75 -1.87 29.49
N GLY A 246 -6.72 -2.10 30.81
CA GLY A 246 -5.50 -2.48 31.53
C GLY A 246 -4.92 -3.85 31.17
N THR A 247 -5.72 -4.74 30.58
CA THR A 247 -5.29 -6.07 30.11
C THR A 247 -5.42 -6.22 28.59
N GLN A 248 -5.85 -5.15 27.91
CA GLN A 248 -6.15 -5.16 26.49
C GLN A 248 -4.84 -5.16 25.70
N LYS A 249 -4.60 -6.23 24.93
CA LYS A 249 -3.57 -6.21 23.89
C LYS A 249 -4.07 -5.47 22.67
N TYR A 250 -3.16 -4.80 21.98
CA TYR A 250 -3.45 -4.02 20.79
C TYR A 250 -2.70 -4.55 19.58
N LEU A 251 -3.40 -4.63 18.45
CA LEU A 251 -2.83 -4.83 17.13
C LEU A 251 -2.39 -3.47 16.60
N VAL A 252 -1.07 -3.28 16.48
CA VAL A 252 -0.49 -2.10 15.87
C VAL A 252 -0.05 -2.46 14.47
N SER A 253 -0.73 -1.88 13.48
CA SER A 253 -0.49 -2.18 12.07
C SER A 253 0.10 -0.96 11.37
N ALA A 254 1.30 -1.10 10.81
CA ALA A 254 1.86 -0.15 9.86
C ALA A 254 1.28 -0.44 8.47
N VAL A 255 0.52 0.51 7.94
CA VAL A 255 -0.18 0.42 6.66
C VAL A 255 0.64 1.19 5.63
N VAL A 256 1.20 0.48 4.66
CA VAL A 256 2.11 1.03 3.65
C VAL A 256 1.34 1.26 2.34
N PHE A 257 1.38 2.51 1.90
CA PHE A 257 0.82 2.98 0.65
C PHE A 257 1.92 3.16 -0.38
N ARG A 258 1.59 2.95 -1.66
CA ARG A 258 2.40 3.38 -2.79
C ARG A 258 1.63 4.43 -3.57
N ASP A 259 2.19 5.60 -3.84
CA ASP A 259 1.49 6.70 -4.52
C ASP A 259 0.16 7.01 -3.83
N ARG A 260 0.24 7.27 -2.52
CA ARG A 260 -0.92 7.48 -1.64
C ARG A 260 -1.75 8.67 -2.14
N SER A 261 -3.05 8.45 -2.34
CA SER A 261 -3.97 9.54 -2.66
C SER A 261 -4.29 10.36 -1.41
N PHE A 262 -4.10 11.67 -1.51
CA PHE A 262 -4.49 12.67 -0.49
C PHE A 262 -5.69 13.50 -0.97
N LEU A 263 -6.52 12.95 -1.86
CA LEU A 263 -7.72 13.63 -2.36
C LEU A 263 -8.80 13.61 -1.28
N TRP A 264 -9.32 14.80 -0.96
CA TRP A 264 -10.42 14.96 -0.03
C TRP A 264 -11.75 14.49 -0.64
N ARG A 265 -12.69 14.00 0.19
CA ARG A 265 -14.04 13.58 -0.27
C ARG A 265 -14.75 14.61 -1.13
N ASP A 266 -14.69 15.86 -0.70
CA ASP A 266 -15.40 16.97 -1.36
C ASP A 266 -14.50 17.71 -2.37
N ASP A 267 -13.38 17.12 -2.78
CA ASP A 267 -12.54 17.68 -3.83
C ASP A 267 -13.28 17.61 -5.18
N PRO A 268 -13.65 18.74 -5.80
CA PRO A 268 -14.42 18.75 -7.04
C PRO A 268 -13.64 18.20 -8.24
N THR A 269 -12.32 18.05 -8.11
CA THR A 269 -11.44 17.51 -9.17
C THR A 269 -11.23 16.00 -9.07
N ALA A 270 -11.61 15.40 -7.94
CA ALA A 270 -11.42 13.98 -7.70
C ALA A 270 -12.57 13.16 -8.30
N GLU A 271 -12.25 12.16 -9.14
CA GLU A 271 -13.23 11.17 -9.61
C GLU A 271 -13.75 10.33 -8.44
N VAL A 272 -12.85 9.95 -7.53
CA VAL A 272 -13.16 9.24 -6.28
C VAL A 272 -12.23 9.72 -5.16
N PRO A 273 -12.69 9.69 -3.89
CA PRO A 273 -11.84 10.02 -2.76
C PRO A 273 -10.72 9.00 -2.52
N GLY A 274 -9.65 9.44 -1.85
CA GLY A 274 -8.53 8.54 -1.46
C GLY A 274 -8.91 7.48 -0.42
N GLU A 275 -9.97 7.71 0.34
CA GLU A 275 -10.57 6.79 1.30
C GLU A 275 -12.01 6.55 0.90
N ARG A 276 -12.45 5.30 0.77
CA ARG A 276 -13.79 4.97 0.30
C ARG A 276 -14.43 4.02 1.29
N VAL A 277 -15.75 4.09 1.40
CA VAL A 277 -16.52 3.24 2.30
C VAL A 277 -17.56 2.50 1.48
N ALA A 278 -17.56 1.19 1.60
CA ALA A 278 -18.55 0.31 0.99
C ALA A 278 -19.18 -0.56 2.09
N THR A 279 -20.38 -1.06 1.83
CA THR A 279 -20.92 -2.19 2.58
C THR A 279 -20.22 -3.46 2.10
N ALA A 280 -19.99 -4.41 3.00
CA ALA A 280 -19.38 -5.69 2.69
C ALA A 280 -20.13 -6.83 3.37
N ASN A 281 -20.50 -7.84 2.59
CA ASN A 281 -21.24 -9.01 3.04
C ASN A 281 -20.41 -10.27 2.77
N PHE A 282 -20.31 -11.16 3.76
CA PHE A 282 -19.61 -12.42 3.61
C PHE A 282 -20.47 -13.42 2.86
N LEU A 283 -19.98 -13.92 1.72
CA LEU A 283 -20.64 -14.97 0.94
C LEU A 283 -20.28 -16.38 1.45
N GLY A 284 -19.34 -16.46 2.39
CA GLY A 284 -18.79 -17.70 2.95
C GLY A 284 -17.28 -17.76 2.78
N GLY A 285 -16.59 -18.31 3.79
CA GLY A 285 -15.12 -18.35 3.78
C GLY A 285 -14.51 -16.94 3.70
N GLY A 286 -13.60 -16.74 2.74
CA GLY A 286 -12.94 -15.46 2.48
C GLY A 286 -13.61 -14.63 1.38
N ASP A 287 -14.76 -15.04 0.85
CA ASP A 287 -15.43 -14.32 -0.23
C ASP A 287 -16.36 -13.24 0.32
N LEU A 288 -16.21 -12.03 -0.21
CA LEU A 288 -16.95 -10.83 0.16
C LEU A 288 -17.65 -10.26 -1.07
N ARG A 289 -18.86 -9.75 -0.87
CA ARG A 289 -19.53 -8.85 -1.81
C ARG A 289 -19.45 -7.44 -1.27
N LEU A 290 -18.73 -6.58 -1.97
CA LEU A 290 -18.72 -5.14 -1.71
C LEU A 290 -19.91 -4.50 -2.42
N SER A 291 -20.59 -3.56 -1.77
CA SER A 291 -21.71 -2.84 -2.37
C SER A 291 -21.69 -1.34 -2.04
N ILE A 292 -22.16 -0.54 -3.01
CA ILE A 292 -22.45 0.88 -2.83
C ILE A 292 -23.79 1.24 -3.49
N PRO A 293 -24.53 2.21 -2.93
CA PRO A 293 -25.75 2.69 -3.57
C PRO A 293 -25.42 3.44 -4.85
N ALA A 294 -26.26 3.26 -5.89
CA ALA A 294 -26.11 3.94 -7.17
C ALA A 294 -26.27 5.46 -7.06
N SER A 295 -26.82 5.99 -5.96
CA SER A 295 -26.87 7.42 -5.68
C SER A 295 -25.52 8.03 -5.26
N LEU A 296 -24.53 7.21 -4.90
CA LEU A 296 -23.20 7.66 -4.52
C LEU A 296 -22.31 8.00 -5.73
N VAL A 297 -22.68 7.52 -6.91
CA VAL A 297 -21.88 7.60 -8.15
C VAL A 297 -22.76 8.05 -9.31
N THR A 298 -22.18 8.73 -10.29
CA THR A 298 -22.91 9.28 -11.45
C THR A 298 -23.18 8.24 -12.52
N ASP A 299 -22.28 7.26 -12.66
CA ASP A 299 -22.35 6.23 -13.69
C ASP A 299 -21.58 4.96 -13.28
N ALA A 300 -21.59 3.96 -14.17
CA ALA A 300 -20.92 2.69 -13.95
C ALA A 300 -19.38 2.79 -13.97
N ALA A 301 -18.80 3.76 -14.67
CA ALA A 301 -17.35 3.94 -14.71
C ALA A 301 -16.83 4.50 -13.38
N GLN A 302 -17.56 5.45 -12.79
CA GLN A 302 -17.25 5.93 -11.44
C GLN A 302 -17.50 4.84 -10.39
N ALA A 303 -18.51 3.98 -10.55
CA ALA A 303 -18.72 2.82 -9.69
C ALA A 303 -17.54 1.82 -9.77
N GLU A 304 -17.06 1.54 -10.98
CA GLU A 304 -15.89 0.71 -11.25
C GLU A 304 -14.67 1.26 -10.49
N GLU A 305 -14.37 2.55 -10.64
CA GLU A 305 -13.26 3.20 -9.95
C GLU A 305 -13.49 3.29 -8.43
N TYR A 306 -14.72 3.48 -7.94
CA TYR A 306 -15.02 3.55 -6.51
C TYR A 306 -14.85 2.20 -5.80
N LEU A 307 -15.26 1.11 -6.43
CA LEU A 307 -15.09 -0.25 -5.88
C LEU A 307 -13.75 -0.88 -6.26
N LYS A 308 -12.92 -0.18 -7.04
CA LYS A 308 -11.64 -0.71 -7.51
C LYS A 308 -10.71 -1.02 -6.35
N ILE A 309 -10.31 -2.28 -6.31
CA ILE A 309 -9.22 -2.76 -5.50
C ILE A 309 -8.43 -3.84 -6.24
N PRO A 310 -7.18 -3.55 -6.63
CA PRO A 310 -6.35 -4.54 -7.30
C PRO A 310 -6.00 -5.72 -6.40
N GLU A 311 -5.81 -6.88 -7.04
CA GLU A 311 -5.27 -8.07 -6.39
C GLU A 311 -3.93 -7.77 -5.70
N GLY A 312 -3.73 -8.37 -4.53
CA GLY A 312 -2.55 -8.19 -3.71
C GLY A 312 -2.55 -6.95 -2.82
N GLN A 313 -3.50 -6.01 -2.99
CA GLN A 313 -3.69 -4.87 -2.09
C GLN A 313 -4.50 -5.26 -0.84
N TYR A 314 -4.76 -4.30 0.04
CA TYR A 314 -5.47 -4.54 1.30
C TYR A 314 -6.75 -3.72 1.43
N ILE A 315 -7.77 -4.34 2.04
CA ILE A 315 -8.96 -3.68 2.58
C ILE A 315 -8.95 -3.71 4.10
N LEU A 316 -9.62 -2.75 4.70
CA LEU A 316 -9.93 -2.78 6.13
C LEU A 316 -11.42 -3.09 6.32
N LEU A 317 -11.73 -4.17 7.04
CA LEU A 317 -13.09 -4.43 7.48
C LEU A 317 -13.32 -3.80 8.85
N ALA A 318 -14.49 -3.21 9.04
CA ALA A 318 -14.89 -2.47 10.22
C ALA A 318 -16.28 -2.91 10.71
N GLY A 319 -16.39 -3.17 12.02
CA GLY A 319 -17.61 -3.65 12.67
C GLY A 319 -17.74 -3.14 14.10
N ARG A 320 -18.76 -3.63 14.82
CA ARG A 320 -19.02 -3.30 16.23
C ARG A 320 -19.28 -4.55 17.07
N ALA A 321 -18.47 -4.76 18.09
CA ALA A 321 -18.70 -5.77 19.11
C ALA A 321 -19.51 -5.20 20.28
N VAL A 322 -20.58 -5.90 20.67
CA VAL A 322 -21.35 -5.55 21.88
C VAL A 322 -20.54 -5.96 23.11
N ILE A 323 -20.17 -5.02 23.99
CA ILE A 323 -19.44 -5.29 25.25
C ILE A 323 -20.40 -5.54 26.42
N SER A 324 -21.41 -4.68 26.56
CA SER A 324 -22.47 -4.78 27.57
C SER A 324 -23.81 -4.64 26.88
N ASN A 325 -24.85 -5.32 27.38
CA ASN A 325 -26.21 -5.22 26.85
C ASN A 325 -27.07 -4.19 27.59
N ASN A 326 -26.65 -3.73 28.77
CA ASN A 326 -27.47 -2.87 29.62
C ASN A 326 -26.63 -1.91 30.48
N PRO A 327 -26.42 -0.64 30.05
CA PRO A 327 -26.76 -0.10 28.73
C PRO A 327 -25.90 -0.72 27.62
N PRO A 328 -26.36 -0.70 26.35
CA PRO A 328 -25.57 -1.21 25.23
C PRO A 328 -24.27 -0.42 25.08
N LEU A 329 -23.14 -1.07 25.33
CA LEU A 329 -21.80 -0.54 25.09
C LEU A 329 -21.22 -1.25 23.88
N MET A 330 -20.76 -0.49 22.90
CA MET A 330 -20.22 -1.01 21.63
C MET A 330 -18.74 -0.69 21.52
N GLN A 331 -17.95 -1.62 21.00
CA GLN A 331 -16.55 -1.42 20.65
C GLN A 331 -16.38 -1.58 19.15
N ASN A 332 -15.75 -0.60 18.50
CA ASN A 332 -15.44 -0.73 17.08
C ASN A 332 -14.30 -1.75 16.90
N VAL A 333 -14.45 -2.64 15.92
CA VAL A 333 -13.48 -3.67 15.56
C VAL A 333 -12.98 -3.39 14.15
N PHE A 334 -11.68 -3.51 13.92
CA PHE A 334 -11.05 -3.23 12.63
C PHE A 334 -9.98 -4.26 12.31
N LEU A 335 -10.07 -4.91 11.15
CA LEU A 335 -9.11 -5.92 10.71
C LEU A 335 -8.74 -5.73 9.24
N TRP A 336 -7.45 -5.79 8.94
CA TRP A 336 -6.93 -5.69 7.58
C TRP A 336 -6.93 -7.06 6.90
N TYR A 337 -7.36 -7.09 5.64
CA TYR A 337 -7.39 -8.29 4.81
C TYR A 337 -6.69 -8.02 3.48
N ARG A 338 -5.94 -9.00 3.00
CA ARG A 338 -5.31 -8.94 1.68
C ARG A 338 -6.30 -9.44 0.63
N VAL A 339 -6.50 -8.66 -0.43
CA VAL A 339 -7.30 -9.06 -1.58
C VAL A 339 -6.53 -10.08 -2.40
N VAL A 340 -7.12 -11.25 -2.59
CA VAL A 340 -6.58 -12.36 -3.38
C VAL A 340 -7.05 -12.27 -4.82
N ALA A 341 -8.35 -12.00 -5.01
CA ALA A 341 -9.00 -11.86 -6.31
C ALA A 341 -10.08 -10.78 -6.22
N ALA A 342 -10.35 -10.10 -7.34
CA ALA A 342 -11.44 -9.15 -7.46
C ALA A 342 -12.17 -9.35 -8.79
N GLY A 343 -13.49 -9.47 -8.74
CA GLY A 343 -14.36 -9.58 -9.91
C GLY A 343 -14.70 -8.23 -10.55
N ASP A 344 -15.55 -8.28 -11.57
CA ASP A 344 -16.09 -7.11 -12.26
C ASP A 344 -17.20 -6.43 -11.44
N VAL A 345 -17.45 -5.15 -11.71
CA VAL A 345 -18.59 -4.44 -11.11
C VAL A 345 -19.89 -4.78 -11.83
N ILE A 346 -20.91 -5.15 -11.05
CA ILE A 346 -22.25 -5.48 -11.53
C ILE A 346 -23.25 -4.48 -10.95
N ASN A 347 -24.20 -4.00 -11.75
CA ASN A 347 -25.31 -3.17 -11.28
C ASN A 347 -26.56 -4.02 -11.10
N GLN A 348 -27.13 -4.03 -9.89
CA GLN A 348 -28.38 -4.73 -9.59
C GLN A 348 -29.17 -3.95 -8.54
N ASN A 349 -30.48 -3.78 -8.75
CA ASN A 349 -31.41 -3.20 -7.77
C ASN A 349 -30.96 -1.85 -7.16
N GLN A 350 -30.46 -0.92 -7.97
CA GLN A 350 -29.95 0.40 -7.53
C GLN A 350 -28.67 0.35 -6.70
N ASN A 351 -27.95 -0.78 -6.69
CA ASN A 351 -26.65 -0.93 -6.05
C ASN A 351 -25.63 -1.41 -7.08
N TYR A 352 -24.38 -0.98 -6.89
CA TYR A 352 -23.23 -1.54 -7.59
C TYR A 352 -22.52 -2.52 -6.67
N PHE A 353 -22.15 -3.68 -7.21
CA PHE A 353 -21.53 -4.76 -6.47
C PHE A 353 -20.17 -5.13 -7.07
N ARG A 354 -19.23 -5.52 -6.22
CA ARG A 354 -17.99 -6.20 -6.64
C ARG A 354 -17.73 -7.36 -5.69
N GLU A 355 -17.56 -8.55 -6.23
CA GLU A 355 -17.14 -9.70 -5.43
C GLU A 355 -15.61 -9.74 -5.33
N VAL A 356 -15.11 -9.95 -4.12
CA VAL A 356 -13.67 -10.02 -3.83
C VAL A 356 -13.39 -11.20 -2.91
N THR A 357 -12.33 -11.94 -3.19
CA THR A 357 -11.83 -12.98 -2.29
C THR A 357 -10.71 -12.37 -1.46
N VAL A 358 -10.76 -12.56 -0.14
CA VAL A 358 -9.78 -12.00 0.79
C VAL A 358 -9.13 -13.05 1.68
N ALA A 359 -7.91 -12.74 2.12
CA ALA A 359 -7.14 -13.53 3.08
C ALA A 359 -6.78 -12.67 4.29
N GLY A 360 -7.09 -13.15 5.48
CA GLY A 360 -6.84 -12.43 6.73
C GLY A 360 -7.33 -13.20 7.96
N PRO A 361 -7.42 -12.53 9.12
CA PRO A 361 -7.90 -13.14 10.36
C PRO A 361 -9.38 -13.55 10.27
N ASP A 362 -9.82 -14.46 11.14
CA ASP A 362 -11.23 -14.84 11.21
C ASP A 362 -12.11 -13.63 11.60
N TRP A 363 -13.21 -13.44 10.87
CA TRP A 363 -14.20 -12.41 11.18
C TRP A 363 -15.35 -13.01 11.99
N ASN A 364 -15.67 -12.42 13.15
CA ASN A 364 -16.84 -12.84 13.90
C ASN A 364 -18.08 -12.12 13.35
N ILE A 365 -19.03 -12.89 12.84
CA ILE A 365 -20.30 -12.39 12.30
C ILE A 365 -21.11 -11.55 13.31
N ALA A 366 -20.90 -11.75 14.62
CA ALA A 366 -21.51 -10.92 15.66
C ALA A 366 -20.95 -9.48 15.72
N TRP A 367 -19.87 -9.19 14.99
CA TRP A 367 -19.32 -7.84 14.82
C TRP A 367 -19.95 -7.07 13.65
N CYS A 368 -20.73 -7.74 12.79
CA CYS A 368 -21.44 -7.04 11.74
C CYS A 368 -22.44 -6.04 12.35
N LEU A 369 -22.60 -4.91 11.68
CA LEU A 369 -23.59 -3.91 12.02
C LEU A 369 -24.96 -4.53 11.77
N ARG A 370 -25.73 -4.68 12.85
CA ARG A 370 -27.16 -4.97 12.74
C ARG A 370 -27.88 -3.68 12.36
N THR A 371 -27.79 -3.30 11.09
CA THR A 371 -28.65 -2.28 10.51
C THR A 371 -30.00 -2.93 10.25
N ASN A 372 -31.14 -2.29 10.53
CA ASN A 372 -32.42 -2.86 10.10
C ASN A 372 -32.59 -2.91 8.56
N ASN A 373 -31.57 -2.45 7.84
CA ASN A 373 -31.48 -2.45 6.39
C ASN A 373 -30.59 -3.61 5.97
N ASP A 374 -31.21 -4.54 5.25
CA ASP A 374 -30.57 -5.54 4.43
C ASP A 374 -30.39 -4.92 3.03
N THR A 375 -29.16 -4.55 2.69
CA THR A 375 -28.81 -3.83 1.45
C THR A 375 -28.48 -4.76 0.28
N ASP A 376 -28.25 -6.04 0.51
CA ASP A 376 -28.07 -7.02 -0.59
C ASP A 376 -29.31 -7.86 -0.87
N GLY A 377 -30.35 -7.75 -0.04
CA GLY A 377 -31.66 -8.33 -0.25
C GLY A 377 -31.74 -9.82 0.09
N ASP A 378 -30.79 -10.35 0.87
CA ASP A 378 -30.76 -11.75 1.28
C ASP A 378 -31.64 -12.07 2.52
N GLY A 379 -32.25 -11.03 3.10
CA GLY A 379 -33.10 -11.08 4.29
C GLY A 379 -32.33 -11.05 5.61
N VAL A 380 -31.01 -10.87 5.59
CA VAL A 380 -30.11 -10.99 6.74
C VAL A 380 -29.32 -9.69 6.94
N PRO A 381 -29.71 -8.84 7.91
CA PRO A 381 -29.06 -7.56 8.18
C PRO A 381 -27.71 -7.70 8.91
N VAL A 382 -26.75 -8.36 8.27
CA VAL A 382 -25.47 -8.74 8.88
C VAL A 382 -24.34 -8.20 8.02
N GLU A 383 -24.29 -6.88 7.95
CA GLU A 383 -23.39 -6.15 7.09
C GLU A 383 -22.15 -5.70 7.87
N THR A 384 -20.96 -5.90 7.29
CA THR A 384 -19.76 -5.22 7.78
C THR A 384 -19.48 -4.02 6.89
N GLN A 385 -18.72 -3.06 7.40
CA GLN A 385 -18.23 -1.96 6.58
C GLN A 385 -16.87 -2.36 6.01
N ALA A 386 -16.64 -2.10 4.72
CA ALA A 386 -15.33 -2.16 4.09
C ALA A 386 -14.81 -0.75 3.84
N VAL A 387 -13.54 -0.55 4.16
CA VAL A 387 -12.81 0.69 3.94
C VAL A 387 -11.74 0.41 2.89
N LEU A 388 -11.88 1.09 1.75
CA LEU A 388 -10.98 0.95 0.61
C LEU A 388 -10.10 2.19 0.53
N CYS A 389 -8.82 2.03 0.84
CA CYS A 389 -7.85 3.07 0.58
C CYS A 389 -7.08 2.75 -0.70
N THR A 390 -6.84 3.76 -1.53
CA THR A 390 -6.14 3.56 -2.79
C THR A 390 -4.68 3.18 -2.53
N ASN A 391 -4.21 2.12 -3.19
CA ASN A 391 -2.81 1.69 -3.22
C ASN A 391 -2.21 1.26 -1.86
N VAL A 392 -2.95 0.51 -1.04
CA VAL A 392 -2.36 -0.16 0.14
C VAL A 392 -1.67 -1.44 -0.30
N TYR A 393 -0.34 -1.45 -0.34
CA TYR A 393 0.44 -2.61 -0.82
C TYR A 393 0.91 -3.54 0.31
N GLY A 394 0.89 -3.08 1.56
CA GLY A 394 1.34 -3.89 2.69
C GLY A 394 0.77 -3.44 4.02
N VAL A 395 0.50 -4.41 4.88
CA VAL A 395 0.09 -4.19 6.27
C VAL A 395 0.96 -5.08 7.15
N TYR A 396 1.67 -4.46 8.08
CA TYR A 396 2.59 -5.13 8.99
C TYR A 396 2.08 -4.95 10.40
N THR A 397 1.64 -6.04 11.02
CA THR A 397 0.96 -6.01 12.31
C THR A 397 1.81 -6.65 13.38
N GLU A 398 1.89 -5.99 14.53
CA GLU A 398 2.46 -6.53 15.76
C GLU A 398 1.44 -6.45 16.90
N VAL A 399 1.49 -7.43 17.80
CA VAL A 399 0.71 -7.40 19.03
C VAL A 399 1.54 -6.71 20.10
N ILE A 400 0.96 -5.68 20.71
CA ILE A 400 1.59 -4.89 21.76
C ILE A 400 0.77 -5.01 23.05
N ASP A 401 1.47 -5.19 24.16
CA ASP A 401 0.87 -5.25 25.49
C ASP A 401 0.40 -3.86 25.96
N PRO A 402 -0.65 -3.79 26.79
CA PRO A 402 -1.23 -2.52 27.24
C PRO A 402 -0.22 -1.62 27.96
N GLU A 403 0.79 -2.21 28.63
CA GLU A 403 1.84 -1.48 29.34
C GLU A 403 2.68 -0.58 28.44
N VAL A 404 2.78 -0.90 27.14
CA VAL A 404 3.50 -0.03 26.19
C VAL A 404 2.71 1.25 25.92
N LEU A 405 1.38 1.20 26.01
CA LEU A 405 0.51 2.38 25.93
C LEU A 405 0.43 3.11 27.28
N SER A 406 0.50 2.38 28.40
CA SER A 406 0.53 2.94 29.76
C SER A 406 1.95 2.88 30.32
N ARG A 407 2.77 3.86 29.97
CA ARG A 407 4.23 3.96 30.12
C ARG A 407 4.83 3.82 31.55
N SER A 408 4.41 2.87 32.40
CA SER A 408 5.10 2.51 33.65
C SER A 408 6.33 1.61 33.42
N SER A 409 6.55 1.11 32.19
CA SER A 409 7.54 0.08 31.88
C SER A 409 8.81 0.57 31.16
N PHE A 410 8.89 1.83 30.74
CA PHE A 410 10.16 2.38 30.22
C PHE A 410 10.98 2.94 31.40
N PRO A 411 12.10 2.31 31.79
CA PRO A 411 12.95 2.88 32.82
C PRO A 411 13.40 4.26 32.34
N ALA A 412 13.20 5.27 33.20
CA ALA A 412 13.79 6.58 32.99
C ALA A 412 15.30 6.36 32.74
N ARG A 413 15.76 6.69 31.54
CA ARG A 413 17.18 6.72 31.20
C ARG A 413 17.78 8.04 31.59
#